data_AF-W2ERA7-F1
#
_entry.id   AF-W2ERA7-F1
#
_cell.length_a   1.000
_cell.length_b   1.000
_cell.length_c   1.000
_cell.angle_alpha   90.00
_cell.angle_beta   90.00
_cell.angle_gamma   90.00
#
_symmetry.space_group_name_H-M   'P 1'
#
loop_
_entity.id
_entity.type
_entity.pdbx_description
1 polymer ?
#
loop_
_entity_poly.entity_id
_entity_poly.type
_entity_poly.pdbx_seq_one_letter_code
_entity_poly.pdbx_strand_id
1 'polypeptide(L)'
;MYVLNFHNAERGRADRRPADLVLSEFSTLTKVTWRTWGPSGATGAGKLSGTWCLPRCATAPYDATVTLSAVVPVRGNGYFTRYRVRARLPADERAQADLDGVLPTP
;
A
#
# COMPACT_ATOMS: atom_id res chain seq x y z
N MET A 1 -12.28 -9.42 -2.31
CA MET A 1 -11.65 -8.40 -1.46
C MET A 1 -11.09 -7.30 -2.33
N TYR A 2 -11.30 -6.06 -1.90
CA TYR A 2 -10.92 -4.82 -2.58
C TYR A 2 -10.08 -3.94 -1.65
N VAL A 3 -9.48 -2.91 -2.22
CA VAL A 3 -9.01 -1.70 -1.53
C VAL A 3 -9.73 -0.50 -2.13
N LEU A 4 -9.97 0.56 -1.35
CA LEU A 4 -10.33 1.85 -1.92
C LEU A 4 -9.03 2.56 -2.31
N ASN A 5 -8.75 2.60 -3.62
CA ASN A 5 -7.49 3.13 -4.14
C ASN A 5 -7.69 4.52 -4.75
N PHE A 6 -6.80 5.45 -4.41
CA PHE A 6 -6.83 6.84 -4.86
C PHE A 6 -5.84 7.14 -5.99
N HIS A 7 -5.03 6.15 -6.42
CA HIS A 7 -4.08 6.38 -7.50
C HIS A 7 -4.81 6.75 -8.80
N ASN A 8 -4.61 7.97 -9.31
CA ASN A 8 -5.32 8.53 -10.47
C ASN A 8 -6.86 8.49 -10.34
N ALA A 9 -7.38 8.50 -9.10
CA ALA A 9 -8.80 8.46 -8.80
C ALA A 9 -9.09 9.26 -7.53
N GLU A 10 -9.29 10.58 -7.66
CA GLU A 10 -9.47 11.49 -6.52
C GLU A 10 -10.62 11.09 -5.58
N ARG A 11 -11.71 10.53 -6.13
CA ARG A 11 -12.85 10.04 -5.35
C ARG A 11 -12.67 8.61 -4.83
N GLY A 12 -11.52 8.01 -5.08
CA GLY A 12 -11.24 6.61 -4.86
C GLY A 12 -11.97 5.70 -5.84
N ARG A 13 -11.44 4.49 -6.05
CA ARG A 13 -12.13 3.39 -6.72
C ARG A 13 -11.92 2.08 -5.96
N ALA A 14 -12.90 1.19 -6.03
CA ALA A 14 -12.69 -0.19 -5.60
C ALA A 14 -11.69 -0.86 -6.55
N ASP A 15 -10.58 -1.35 -6.01
CA ASP A 15 -9.50 -1.95 -6.80
C ASP A 15 -9.12 -3.32 -6.27
N ARG A 16 -8.70 -4.21 -7.17
CA ARG A 16 -8.33 -5.60 -6.86
C ARG A 16 -6.95 -5.87 -7.43
N ARG A 17 -6.00 -6.17 -6.54
CA ARG A 17 -4.58 -6.37 -6.88
C ARG A 17 -4.00 -5.17 -7.67
N PRO A 18 -4.12 -3.93 -7.16
CA PRO A 18 -3.62 -2.75 -7.87
C PRO A 18 -2.10 -2.85 -8.08
N ALA A 19 -1.63 -2.47 -9.27
CA ALA A 19 -0.20 -2.30 -9.53
C ALA A 19 0.37 -1.06 -8.83
N ASP A 20 -0.47 -0.07 -8.52
CA ASP A 20 -0.09 1.15 -7.83
C ASP A 20 -1.13 1.46 -6.75
N LEU A 21 -0.67 1.60 -5.51
CA LEU A 21 -1.50 1.72 -4.31
C LEU A 21 -1.10 2.95 -3.51
N VAL A 22 -2.04 3.87 -3.34
CA VAL A 22 -1.90 4.97 -2.38
C VAL A 22 -2.08 4.42 -0.97
N LEU A 23 -1.07 4.58 -0.11
CA LEU A 23 -1.08 4.12 1.28
C LEU A 23 -1.53 5.22 2.23
N SER A 24 -1.09 6.45 1.96
CA SER A 24 -1.44 7.67 2.66
C SER A 24 -1.24 8.87 1.74
N GLU A 25 -1.56 10.07 2.23
CA GLU A 25 -1.25 11.35 1.59
C GLU A 25 0.25 11.56 1.34
N PHE A 26 1.11 10.83 2.05
CA PHE A 26 2.57 10.98 1.98
C PHE A 26 3.29 9.81 1.31
N SER A 27 2.62 8.67 1.08
CA SER A 27 3.30 7.44 0.66
C SER A 27 2.49 6.63 -0.36
N THR A 28 3.18 6.18 -1.40
CA THR A 28 2.62 5.36 -2.49
C THR A 28 3.52 4.16 -2.74
N LEU A 29 2.89 3.01 -3.01
CA LEU A 29 3.55 1.82 -3.51
C LEU A 29 3.26 1.70 -5.01
N THR A 30 4.29 1.56 -5.85
CA THR A 30 4.15 1.38 -7.30
C THR A 30 4.71 0.04 -7.76
N LYS A 31 4.35 -0.38 -8.98
CA LYS A 31 4.83 -1.63 -9.60
C LYS A 31 4.63 -2.87 -8.70
N VAL A 32 3.52 -2.92 -8.00
CA VAL A 32 3.21 -3.96 -7.02
C VAL A 32 2.90 -5.26 -7.75
N THR A 33 3.66 -6.29 -7.40
CA THR A 33 3.38 -7.68 -7.80
C THR A 33 2.81 -8.44 -6.61
N TRP A 34 1.56 -8.84 -6.71
CA TRP A 34 0.84 -9.56 -5.64
C TRP A 34 1.18 -11.05 -5.68
N ARG A 35 1.64 -11.58 -4.54
CA ARG A 35 1.89 -13.01 -4.33
C ARG A 35 0.65 -13.72 -3.82
N THR A 36 -0.08 -13.08 -2.91
CA THR A 36 -1.32 -13.60 -2.32
C THR A 36 -2.41 -12.56 -2.38
N TRP A 37 -3.66 -13.01 -2.49
CA TRP A 37 -4.85 -12.15 -2.43
C TRP A 37 -6.05 -13.01 -2.03
N GLY A 38 -6.30 -13.07 -0.73
CA GLY A 38 -7.32 -13.93 -0.13
C GLY A 38 -8.38 -13.15 0.66
N PRO A 39 -9.30 -13.86 1.33
CA PRO A 39 -10.38 -13.26 2.10
C PRO A 39 -9.93 -12.62 3.41
N SER A 40 -8.79 -13.00 3.97
CA SER A 40 -8.27 -12.48 5.24
C SER A 40 -7.01 -11.61 5.10
N GLY A 41 -6.33 -11.70 3.96
CA GLY A 41 -5.10 -10.95 3.72
C GLY A 41 -4.59 -11.03 2.29
N ALA A 42 -3.67 -10.13 1.98
CA ALA A 42 -2.94 -10.10 0.72
C ALA A 42 -1.49 -9.67 0.97
N THR A 43 -0.54 -10.18 0.18
CA THR A 43 0.87 -9.82 0.28
C THR A 43 1.42 -9.55 -1.12
N GLY A 44 2.10 -8.42 -1.26
CA GLY A 44 2.74 -8.00 -2.50
C GLY A 44 4.12 -7.40 -2.25
N ALA A 45 4.91 -7.29 -3.31
CA ALA A 45 6.16 -6.55 -3.30
C ALA A 45 6.13 -5.47 -4.37
N GLY A 46 6.69 -4.30 -4.07
CA GLY A 46 6.68 -3.16 -4.98
C GLY A 46 7.71 -2.11 -4.59
N LYS A 47 7.52 -0.91 -5.14
CA LYS A 47 8.42 0.23 -5.02
C LYS A 47 7.78 1.31 -4.16
N LEU A 48 8.33 1.56 -2.97
CA LEU A 48 7.88 2.57 -2.03
C LEU A 48 8.51 3.92 -2.33
N SER A 49 7.69 4.95 -2.33
CA SER A 49 8.13 6.34 -2.36
C SER A 49 7.20 7.19 -1.51
N GLY A 50 7.73 8.29 -0.99
CA GLY A 50 6.97 9.24 -0.21
C GLY A 50 7.70 10.56 -0.07
N THR A 51 7.01 11.57 0.46
CA THR A 51 7.56 12.92 0.62
C THR A 51 8.79 12.94 1.53
N TRP A 52 8.85 12.04 2.52
CA TRP A 52 9.92 11.90 3.50
C TRP A 52 11.26 11.40 2.91
N CYS A 53 11.24 10.72 1.76
CA CYS A 53 12.48 10.25 1.12
C CYS A 53 12.94 11.14 -0.05
N LEU A 54 12.23 12.22 -0.34
CA LEU A 54 12.65 13.13 -1.40
C LEU A 54 13.88 13.94 -0.97
N PRO A 55 14.84 14.21 -1.89
CA PRO A 55 14.81 13.83 -3.30
C PRO A 55 15.35 12.40 -3.60
N ARG A 56 15.88 11.68 -2.61
CA ARG A 56 16.62 10.40 -2.79
C ARG A 56 15.80 9.35 -3.54
N CYS A 57 14.50 9.24 -3.25
CA CYS A 57 13.62 8.24 -3.87
C CYS A 57 12.92 8.71 -5.16
N ALA A 58 13.17 9.93 -5.65
CA ALA A 58 12.49 10.46 -6.83
C ALA A 58 12.77 9.63 -8.10
N THR A 59 14.00 9.15 -8.24
CA THR A 59 14.44 8.29 -9.37
C THR A 59 14.72 6.85 -8.93
N ALA A 60 14.94 6.62 -7.64
CA ALA A 60 15.22 5.31 -7.06
C ALA A 60 14.28 4.97 -5.88
N PRO A 61 13.00 4.66 -6.15
CA PRO A 61 12.09 4.13 -5.15
C PRO A 61 12.62 2.87 -4.45
N TYR A 62 12.31 2.74 -3.15
CA TYR A 62 12.81 1.64 -2.34
C TYR A 62 12.01 0.36 -2.52
N ASP A 63 12.67 -0.79 -2.54
CA ASP A 63 11.96 -2.07 -2.53
C ASP A 63 11.23 -2.25 -1.20
N ALA A 64 9.97 -2.67 -1.26
CA ALA A 64 9.18 -2.91 -0.06
C ALA A 64 8.19 -4.06 -0.24
N THR A 65 7.85 -4.70 0.87
CA THR A 65 6.77 -5.68 0.95
C THR A 65 5.56 -5.03 1.61
N VAL A 66 4.38 -5.21 1.02
CA VAL A 66 3.10 -4.79 1.60
C VAL A 66 2.29 -6.00 2.01
N THR A 67 1.67 -5.91 3.18
CA THR A 67 0.65 -6.83 3.66
C THR A 67 -0.64 -6.05 3.91
N LEU A 68 -1.73 -6.51 3.31
CA LEU A 68 -3.07 -5.99 3.56
C LEU A 68 -3.83 -6.93 4.48
N SER A 69 -4.62 -6.37 5.40
CA SER A 69 -5.38 -7.13 6.40
C SER A 69 -6.62 -6.36 6.87
N ALA A 70 -7.31 -6.91 7.88
CA ALA A 70 -8.52 -6.36 8.49
C ALA A 70 -9.61 -6.06 7.45
N VAL A 71 -10.28 -7.11 6.99
CA VAL A 71 -11.35 -6.98 6.00
C VAL A 71 -12.65 -6.53 6.65
N VAL A 72 -13.28 -5.48 6.12
CA VAL A 72 -14.60 -4.99 6.53
C VAL A 72 -15.58 -5.09 5.37
N PRO A 73 -16.82 -5.58 5.59
CA PRO A 73 -17.86 -5.62 4.56
C PRO A 73 -18.48 -4.23 4.33
N VAL A 74 -18.58 -3.81 3.07
CA VAL A 74 -19.24 -2.58 2.64
C VAL A 74 -20.13 -2.90 1.45
N ARG A 75 -21.45 -2.77 1.62
CA ARG A 75 -22.46 -3.07 0.60
C ARG A 75 -22.25 -4.44 -0.07
N GLY A 76 -21.95 -5.46 0.74
CA GLY A 76 -21.70 -6.85 0.28
C GLY A 76 -20.29 -7.13 -0.26
N ASN A 77 -19.42 -6.12 -0.38
CA ASN A 77 -18.04 -6.28 -0.82
C ASN A 77 -17.07 -6.14 0.35
N GLY A 78 -16.11 -7.08 0.51
CA GLY A 78 -15.07 -6.95 1.53
C GLY A 78 -13.93 -6.03 1.10
N TYR A 79 -13.53 -5.11 1.97
CA TYR A 79 -12.42 -4.17 1.77
C TYR A 79 -11.32 -4.39 2.80
N PHE A 80 -10.06 -4.46 2.38
CA PHE A 80 -8.93 -4.37 3.31
C PHE A 80 -8.87 -2.96 3.90
N THR A 81 -8.76 -2.87 5.22
CA THR A 81 -8.74 -1.58 5.94
C THR A 81 -7.42 -1.32 6.65
N ARG A 82 -6.48 -2.27 6.64
CA ARG A 82 -5.14 -2.09 7.20
C ARG A 82 -4.06 -2.47 6.21
N TYR A 83 -2.96 -1.74 6.27
CA TYR A 83 -1.74 -2.08 5.57
C TYR A 83 -0.56 -2.09 6.54
N ARG A 84 0.43 -2.91 6.19
CA ARG A 84 1.77 -2.90 6.76
C ARG A 84 2.77 -2.94 5.61
N VAL A 85 3.70 -2.00 5.59
CA VAL A 85 4.80 -1.93 4.63
C VAL A 85 6.11 -2.11 5.37
N ARG A 86 6.98 -2.95 4.80
CA ARG A 86 8.34 -3.16 5.28
C ARG A 86 9.32 -2.88 4.15
N ALA A 87 10.12 -1.84 4.30
CA ALA A 87 11.10 -1.43 3.32
C ALA A 87 12.39 -2.27 3.42
N ARG A 88 13.02 -2.55 2.29
CA ARG A 88 14.33 -3.18 2.21
C ARG A 88 15.41 -2.11 2.30
N LEU A 89 15.63 -1.63 3.51
CA LEU A 89 16.60 -0.59 3.83
C LEU A 89 17.46 -0.99 5.06
N PRO A 90 18.63 -0.35 5.24
CA PRO A 90 19.38 -0.39 6.49
C PRO A 90 18.53 -0.05 7.73
N ALA A 91 18.91 -0.55 8.90
CA ALA A 91 18.08 -0.50 10.10
C ALA A 91 17.77 0.93 10.58
N ASP A 92 18.74 1.83 10.47
CA ASP A 92 18.67 3.25 10.77
C ASP A 92 17.68 4.01 9.86
N GLU A 93 17.54 3.59 8.60
CA GLU A 93 16.63 4.23 7.63
C GLU A 93 15.19 3.67 7.68
N ARG A 94 14.99 2.46 8.23
CA ARG A 94 13.67 1.80 8.26
C ARG A 94 12.63 2.51 9.12
N ALA A 95 13.02 3.29 10.12
CA ALA A 95 12.08 3.91 11.06
C ALA A 95 11.05 4.83 10.36
N GLN A 96 11.41 5.44 9.24
CA GLN A 96 10.52 6.30 8.44
C GLN A 96 9.85 5.56 7.27
N ALA A 97 10.45 4.45 6.82
CA ALA A 97 10.03 3.72 5.63
C ALA A 97 9.12 2.52 5.93
N ASP A 98 9.20 1.97 7.14
CA ASP A 98 8.27 0.96 7.61
C ASP A 98 6.98 1.66 8.07
N LEU A 99 5.88 1.30 7.42
CA LEU A 99 4.59 1.96 7.63
C LEU A 99 3.56 0.97 8.14
N ASP A 100 2.78 1.37 9.13
CA ASP A 100 1.61 0.65 9.61
C ASP A 100 0.44 1.64 9.63
N GLY A 101 -0.65 1.32 8.95
CA GLY A 101 -1.74 2.28 8.78
C GLY A 101 -3.08 1.68 8.42
N VAL A 102 -4.04 2.57 8.17
CA VAL A 102 -5.40 2.24 7.77
C VAL A 102 -5.68 2.72 6.35
N LEU A 103 -6.45 1.93 5.61
CA LEU A 103 -7.02 2.32 4.32
C LEU A 103 -8.49 2.71 4.53
N PRO A 104 -8.97 3.77 3.87
CA PRO A 104 -10.37 4.12 3.92
C PRO A 104 -11.24 3.06 3.22
N THR A 105 -12.52 3.08 3.53
CA THR A 105 -13.57 2.34 2.80
C THR A 105 -14.50 3.32 2.10
N PRO A 106 -15.22 2.89 1.04
CA PRO A 106 -16.21 3.74 0.37
C PRO A 106 -17.40 4.13 1.25
#